data_AF-A0A7W1DWT1-F1
#
_entry.id   AF-A0A7W1DWT1-F1
#
_cell.length_a   1.000
_cell.length_b   1.000
_cell.length_c   1.000
_cell.angle_alpha   90.00
_cell.angle_beta   90.00
_cell.angle_gamma   90.00
#
_symmetry.space_group_name_H-M   'P 1'
#
loop_
_entity.id
_entity.type
_entity.pdbx_description
1 polymer ?
#
loop_
_entity_poly.entity_id
_entity_poly.type
_entity_poly.pdbx_seq_one_letter_code
_entity_poly.pdbx_strand_id
1 'polypeptide(L)'
;NYMEAEPKHVPPVYAPETVARAILHAAETPVRDIFVGGGGKGPSMLGYSMPRLTDRVMRAVFFAGSKSDRPAGPRDEHGLDRPSGELSARGNYEGYVAETSPYTTAALHPVASRAALVGAGAAALVWWRATRHGR
;
A
#
# COMPACT_ATOMS: atom_id res chain seq x y z
N ASN A 1 10.98 15.16 14.38
CA ASN A 1 9.92 15.88 13.64
C ASN A 1 9.82 17.30 14.19
N TYR A 2 9.45 18.28 13.37
CA TYR A 2 9.26 19.68 13.80
C TYR A 2 7.80 20.17 13.64
N MET A 3 6.85 19.27 13.35
CA MET A 3 5.43 19.63 13.28
C MET A 3 4.86 19.86 14.69
N GLU A 4 3.79 20.63 14.76
CA GLU A 4 3.06 20.95 15.99
C GLU A 4 2.23 19.76 16.52
N ALA A 5 1.80 18.89 15.62
CA ALA A 5 1.05 17.67 15.92
C ALA A 5 1.88 16.43 15.59
N GLU A 6 1.59 15.33 16.27
CA GLU A 6 2.22 14.05 15.98
C GLU A 6 1.84 13.60 14.55
N PRO A 7 2.82 13.24 13.70
CA PRO A 7 2.54 12.83 12.33
C PRO A 7 1.86 11.47 12.31
N LYS A 8 0.90 11.29 11.41
CA LYS A 8 0.29 9.99 11.12
C LYS A 8 0.35 9.67 9.62
N HIS A 9 0.29 8.39 9.31
CA HIS A 9 0.17 7.96 7.92
C HIS A 9 -1.25 8.19 7.40
N VAL A 10 -1.36 8.63 6.16
CA VAL A 10 -2.65 8.69 5.47
C VAL A 10 -3.01 7.28 5.01
N PRO A 11 -4.22 6.78 5.30
CA PRO A 11 -4.65 5.48 4.82
C PRO A 11 -4.56 5.35 3.29
N PRO A 12 -4.31 4.14 2.76
CA PRO A 12 -4.15 2.88 3.50
C PRO A 12 -2.73 2.69 4.06
N VAL A 13 -2.65 2.11 5.26
CA VAL A 13 -1.38 1.70 5.89
C VAL A 13 -1.22 0.21 5.76
N TYR A 14 -0.03 -0.25 5.37
CA TYR A 14 0.28 -1.67 5.20
C TYR A 14 1.18 -2.16 6.33
N ALA A 15 0.93 -3.40 6.77
CA ALA A 15 1.72 -4.02 7.81
C ALA A 15 3.19 -4.21 7.38
N PRO A 16 4.16 -4.11 8.31
CA PRO A 16 5.59 -4.25 8.00
C PRO A 16 5.92 -5.59 7.35
N GLU A 17 5.19 -6.65 7.67
CA GLU A 17 5.35 -7.99 7.09
C GLU A 17 4.97 -8.01 5.60
N THR A 18 4.01 -7.18 5.17
CA THR A 18 3.70 -7.02 3.74
C THR A 18 4.85 -6.35 3.00
N VAL A 19 5.48 -5.35 3.63
CA VAL A 19 6.67 -4.68 3.09
C VAL A 19 7.86 -5.64 3.05
N ALA A 20 8.08 -6.40 4.12
CA ALA A 20 9.17 -7.36 4.23
C ALA A 20 9.11 -8.43 3.13
N ARG A 21 7.90 -8.95 2.81
CA ARG A 21 7.72 -9.89 1.68
C ARG A 21 8.10 -9.27 0.34
N ALA A 22 7.76 -8.01 0.12
CA ALA A 22 8.11 -7.31 -1.12
C ALA A 22 9.63 -7.09 -1.24
N ILE A 23 10.29 -6.71 -0.13
CA ILE A 23 11.76 -6.57 -0.06
C ILE A 23 12.43 -7.91 -0.35
N LEU A 24 12.00 -8.99 0.31
CA LEU A 24 12.56 -10.32 0.11
C LEU A 24 12.43 -10.75 -1.36
N HIS A 25 11.24 -10.57 -1.95
CA HIS A 25 11.03 -10.91 -3.35
C HIS A 25 11.92 -10.08 -4.29
N ALA A 26 12.10 -8.78 -4.03
CA ALA A 26 12.99 -7.94 -4.82
C ALA A 26 14.47 -8.33 -4.70
N ALA A 27 14.87 -8.87 -3.55
CA ALA A 27 16.22 -9.37 -3.32
C ALA A 27 16.49 -10.70 -4.06
N GLU A 28 15.46 -11.58 -4.14
CA GLU A 28 15.58 -12.91 -4.74
C GLU A 28 15.25 -12.94 -6.23
N THR A 29 14.48 -11.97 -6.72
CA THR A 29 13.97 -11.92 -8.10
C THR A 29 14.31 -10.58 -8.75
N PRO A 30 14.95 -10.55 -9.93
CA PRO A 30 15.18 -9.32 -10.67
C PRO A 30 13.86 -8.61 -11.02
N VAL A 31 13.64 -7.46 -10.41
CA VAL A 31 12.46 -6.61 -10.59
C VAL A 31 12.92 -5.16 -10.69
N ARG A 32 12.25 -4.37 -11.54
CA ARG A 32 12.56 -2.95 -11.65
C ARG A 32 11.98 -2.15 -10.49
N ASP A 33 10.69 -2.35 -10.24
CA ASP A 33 9.91 -1.62 -9.24
C ASP A 33 8.88 -2.56 -8.61
N ILE A 34 8.71 -2.49 -7.29
CA ILE A 34 7.61 -3.12 -6.56
C ILE A 34 6.93 -2.07 -5.70
N PHE A 35 5.60 -2.02 -5.78
CA PHE A 35 4.77 -1.21 -4.90
C PHE A 35 4.15 -2.10 -3.84
N VAL A 36 4.22 -1.67 -2.59
CA VAL A 36 3.50 -2.32 -1.49
C VAL A 36 2.12 -1.69 -1.41
N GLY A 37 1.12 -2.50 -1.73
CA GLY A 37 -0.27 -2.10 -1.65
C GLY A 37 -0.81 -1.33 -2.84
N GLY A 38 -2.14 -1.32 -2.95
CA GLY A 38 -2.84 -0.47 -3.93
C GLY A 38 -2.67 1.02 -3.65
N GLY A 39 -2.50 1.40 -2.37
CA GLY A 39 -2.23 2.78 -1.95
C GLY A 39 -0.88 3.34 -2.43
N GLY A 40 0.10 2.48 -2.74
CA GLY A 40 1.33 2.90 -3.41
C GLY A 40 1.19 2.92 -4.92
N LYS A 41 0.65 1.84 -5.51
CA LYS A 41 0.57 1.69 -6.97
C LYS A 41 -0.37 2.69 -7.63
N GLY A 42 -1.57 2.88 -7.07
CA GLY A 42 -2.62 3.71 -7.66
C GLY A 42 -2.17 5.17 -7.83
N PRO A 43 -1.78 5.87 -6.75
CA PRO A 43 -1.28 7.23 -6.84
C PRO A 43 -0.06 7.38 -7.73
N SER A 44 0.85 6.40 -7.76
CA SER A 44 2.02 6.42 -8.64
C SER A 44 1.62 6.39 -10.12
N MET A 45 0.67 5.54 -10.50
CA MET A 45 0.13 5.52 -11.86
C MET A 45 -0.62 6.80 -12.21
N LEU A 46 -1.40 7.35 -11.28
CA LEU A 46 -2.09 8.63 -11.47
C LEU A 46 -1.09 9.78 -11.62
N GLY A 47 -0.01 9.80 -10.84
CA GLY A 47 1.06 10.79 -10.96
C GLY A 47 1.76 10.74 -12.32
N TYR A 48 1.98 9.53 -12.84
CA TYR A 48 2.55 9.34 -14.18
C TYR A 48 1.61 9.85 -15.28
N SER A 49 0.32 9.52 -15.21
CA SER A 49 -0.64 9.82 -16.28
C SER A 49 -1.29 11.21 -16.18
N MET A 50 -1.46 11.73 -14.97
CA MET A 50 -2.26 12.93 -14.65
C MET A 50 -1.60 13.77 -13.53
N PRO A 51 -0.36 14.24 -13.71
CA PRO A 51 0.45 14.83 -12.62
C PRO A 51 -0.21 16.03 -11.94
N ARG A 52 -0.87 16.92 -12.71
CA ARG A 52 -1.54 18.11 -12.16
C ARG A 52 -2.76 17.76 -11.30
N LEU A 53 -3.50 16.72 -11.68
CA LEU A 53 -4.63 16.25 -10.88
C LEU A 53 -4.12 15.60 -9.60
N THR A 54 -3.10 14.74 -9.72
CA THR A 54 -2.47 14.12 -8.55
C THR A 54 -1.96 15.16 -7.57
N ASP A 55 -1.27 16.22 -8.02
CA ASP A 55 -0.82 17.30 -7.13
C ASP A 55 -1.98 17.97 -6.38
N ARG A 56 -3.08 18.24 -7.08
CA ARG A 56 -4.27 18.87 -6.47
C ARG A 56 -4.90 17.97 -5.40
N VAL A 57 -5.02 16.67 -5.69
CA VAL A 57 -5.57 15.68 -4.74
C VAL A 57 -4.63 15.51 -3.55
N MET A 58 -3.33 15.35 -3.79
CA MET A 58 -2.32 15.21 -2.73
C MET A 58 -2.33 16.41 -1.79
N ARG A 59 -2.36 17.63 -2.35
CA ARG A 59 -2.43 18.86 -1.55
C ARG A 59 -3.68 18.91 -0.67
N ALA A 60 -4.83 18.51 -1.21
CA ALA A 60 -6.10 18.54 -0.49
C ALA A 60 -6.20 17.48 0.62
N VAL A 61 -5.59 16.31 0.42
CA VAL A 61 -5.78 15.15 1.31
C VAL A 61 -4.61 14.95 2.26
N PHE A 62 -3.36 14.99 1.76
CA PHE A 62 -2.21 14.52 2.54
C PHE A 62 -1.77 15.50 3.62
N PHE A 63 -1.76 16.81 3.36
CA PHE A 63 -1.21 17.75 4.33
C PHE A 63 -2.03 17.79 5.63
N ALA A 64 -3.36 17.79 5.51
CA ALA A 64 -4.26 17.69 6.66
C ALA A 64 -4.30 16.26 7.21
N GLY A 65 -4.37 15.25 6.33
CA GLY A 65 -4.47 13.84 6.73
C GLY A 65 -3.25 13.31 7.47
N SER A 66 -2.07 13.89 7.26
CA SER A 66 -0.83 13.49 7.94
C SER A 66 -0.68 14.07 9.35
N LYS A 67 -1.60 14.92 9.82
CA LYS A 67 -1.61 15.41 11.20
C LYS A 67 -2.58 14.58 12.03
N SER A 68 -2.10 14.03 13.14
CA SER A 68 -3.00 13.43 14.14
C SER A 68 -3.63 14.50 15.02
N ASP A 69 -4.56 14.09 15.87
CA ASP A 69 -5.17 14.95 16.88
C ASP A 69 -4.33 14.99 18.18
N ARG A 70 -3.17 14.32 18.19
CA ARG A 70 -2.24 14.29 19.31
C ARG A 70 -1.21 15.40 19.18
N PRO A 71 -0.84 16.08 20.28
CA PRO A 71 0.25 17.04 20.27
C PRO A 71 1.56 16.34 19.89
N ALA A 72 2.50 17.08 19.31
CA ALA A 72 3.84 16.54 19.07
C ALA A 72 4.49 16.08 20.39
N GLY A 73 5.09 14.89 20.38
CA GLY A 73 5.85 14.37 21.51
C GLY A 73 7.17 15.11 21.76
N PRO A 74 7.94 14.71 22.79
CA PRO A 74 9.22 15.32 23.12
C PRO A 74 10.22 15.28 21.95
N ARG A 75 10.92 16.38 21.71
CA ARG A 75 11.84 16.50 20.55
C ARG A 75 13.03 15.54 20.65
N ASP A 76 13.47 15.27 21.86
CA ASP A 76 14.50 14.30 22.22
C ASP A 76 14.09 12.85 21.96
N GLU A 77 12.81 12.55 21.69
CA GLU A 77 12.38 11.19 21.33
C GLU A 77 12.22 11.01 19.80
N HIS A 78 12.38 12.08 19.03
CA HIS A 78 12.23 12.02 17.57
C HIS A 78 13.45 11.41 16.87
N GLY A 79 13.19 10.54 15.89
CA GLY A 79 14.23 9.84 15.12
C GLY A 79 14.66 10.52 13.82
N LEU A 80 14.63 11.85 13.76
CA LEU A 80 14.88 12.59 12.50
C LEU A 80 16.38 12.77 12.20
N ASP A 81 17.14 13.15 13.23
CA ASP A 81 18.56 13.51 13.17
C ASP A 81 19.46 12.49 13.90
N ARG A 82 18.86 11.61 14.69
CA ARG A 82 19.54 10.55 15.45
C ARG A 82 18.61 9.35 15.62
N PRO A 83 19.16 8.16 15.87
CA PRO A 83 18.34 6.99 16.19
C PRO A 83 17.47 7.27 17.42
N SER A 84 16.22 6.83 17.37
CA SER A 84 15.30 6.85 18.51
C SER A 84 14.33 5.67 18.45
N GLY A 85 13.62 5.42 19.55
CA GLY A 85 12.64 4.33 19.67
C GLY A 85 13.22 2.98 20.09
N GLU A 86 12.35 1.99 20.20
CA GLU A 86 12.62 0.69 20.85
C GLU A 86 12.86 -0.49 19.89
N LEU A 87 13.35 -0.22 18.67
CA LEU A 87 13.50 -1.26 17.61
C LEU A 87 12.23 -2.08 17.34
N SER A 88 11.05 -1.52 17.63
CA SER A 88 9.76 -2.14 17.32
C SER A 88 9.46 -2.07 15.82
N ALA A 89 9.00 -3.18 15.26
CA ALA A 89 8.56 -3.24 13.86
C ALA A 89 7.22 -2.50 13.62
N ARG A 90 6.39 -2.35 14.66
CA ARG A 90 5.08 -1.70 14.59
C ARG A 90 5.03 -0.46 15.47
N GLY A 91 4.54 0.64 14.90
CA GLY A 91 4.35 1.91 15.59
C GLY A 91 2.98 2.06 16.23
N ASN A 92 2.66 3.29 16.61
CA ASN A 92 1.45 3.69 17.33
C ASN A 92 0.27 4.09 16.41
N TYR A 93 0.22 3.56 15.19
CA TYR A 93 -0.84 3.89 14.23
C TYR A 93 -2.17 3.29 14.70
N GLU A 94 -3.15 4.13 14.97
CA GLU A 94 -4.47 3.72 15.49
C GLU A 94 -5.45 3.24 14.41
N GLY A 95 -5.22 3.63 13.16
CA GLY A 95 -6.11 3.29 12.06
C GLY A 95 -5.99 1.83 11.63
N TYR A 96 -6.83 1.43 10.68
CA TYR A 96 -6.75 0.11 10.08
C TYR A 96 -5.40 -0.12 9.38
N VAL A 97 -4.72 -1.20 9.76
CA VAL A 97 -3.50 -1.68 9.12
C VAL A 97 -3.85 -2.88 8.24
N ALA A 98 -3.58 -2.76 6.95
CA ALA A 98 -3.76 -3.83 6.00
C ALA A 98 -2.62 -4.85 6.14
N GLU A 99 -2.92 -5.98 6.79
CA GLU A 99 -2.01 -7.12 6.96
C GLU A 99 -1.63 -7.80 5.64
N THR A 100 -2.50 -7.63 4.63
CA THR A 100 -2.31 -8.19 3.29
C THR A 100 -2.80 -7.21 2.22
N SER A 101 -2.35 -7.44 0.99
CA SER A 101 -2.80 -6.67 -0.16
C SER A 101 -2.91 -7.61 -1.37
N PRO A 102 -4.12 -7.79 -1.94
CA PRO A 102 -4.31 -8.62 -3.13
C PRO A 102 -3.42 -8.17 -4.30
N TYR A 103 -3.28 -6.85 -4.49
CA TYR A 103 -2.37 -6.28 -5.48
C TYR A 103 -0.92 -6.73 -5.25
N THR A 104 -0.43 -6.61 -4.01
CA THR A 104 0.95 -6.98 -3.68
C THR A 104 1.16 -8.47 -3.88
N THR A 105 0.27 -9.30 -3.32
CA THR A 105 0.32 -10.75 -3.52
C THR A 105 0.37 -11.12 -4.99
N ALA A 106 -0.44 -10.45 -5.82
CA ALA A 106 -0.45 -10.71 -7.26
C ALA A 106 0.85 -10.28 -7.95
N ALA A 107 1.39 -9.11 -7.57
CA ALA A 107 2.65 -8.60 -8.10
C ALA A 107 3.84 -9.50 -7.74
N LEU A 108 3.86 -10.08 -6.53
CA LEU A 108 4.92 -11.00 -6.08
C LEU A 108 4.80 -12.40 -6.71
N HIS A 109 3.62 -12.80 -7.19
CA HIS A 109 3.38 -14.12 -7.77
C HIS A 109 2.78 -14.01 -9.19
N PRO A 110 3.52 -13.47 -10.17
CA PRO A 110 2.96 -13.13 -11.47
C PRO A 110 2.44 -14.35 -12.24
N VAL A 111 3.12 -15.50 -12.16
CA VAL A 111 2.69 -16.74 -12.83
C VAL A 111 1.40 -17.28 -12.22
N ALA A 112 1.37 -17.45 -10.91
CA ALA A 112 0.19 -17.94 -10.19
C ALA A 112 -1.01 -17.01 -10.39
N SER A 113 -0.79 -15.70 -10.37
CA SER A 113 -1.85 -14.70 -10.59
C SER A 113 -2.43 -14.77 -11.99
N ARG A 114 -1.58 -14.91 -13.01
CA ARG A 114 -2.03 -15.08 -14.41
C ARG A 114 -2.81 -16.38 -14.59
N ALA A 115 -2.33 -17.47 -14.01
CA ALA A 115 -3.04 -18.75 -14.03
C ALA A 115 -4.42 -18.67 -13.37
N ALA A 116 -4.50 -18.04 -12.19
CA ALA A 116 -5.76 -17.83 -11.48
C ALA A 116 -6.75 -16.98 -12.29
N LEU A 117 -6.28 -15.89 -12.92
CA LEU A 117 -7.12 -15.03 -13.76
C LEU A 117 -7.66 -15.79 -14.99
N VAL A 118 -6.81 -16.55 -15.67
CA VAL A 118 -7.24 -17.36 -16.83
C VAL A 118 -8.24 -18.43 -16.40
N GLY A 119 -7.99 -19.12 -15.28
CA GLY A 119 -8.89 -20.14 -14.73
C GLY A 119 -10.26 -19.58 -14.36
N ALA A 120 -10.30 -18.42 -13.68
CA ALA A 120 -11.54 -17.74 -13.33
C ALA A 120 -12.32 -17.29 -14.57
N GLY A 121 -11.64 -16.77 -15.59
CA GLY A 121 -12.27 -16.36 -16.86
C GLY A 121 -12.89 -17.55 -17.61
N ALA A 122 -12.18 -18.68 -17.67
CA ALA A 122 -12.70 -19.90 -18.29
C ALA A 122 -13.93 -20.44 -17.55
N ALA A 123 -13.90 -20.49 -16.22
CA ALA A 123 -15.03 -20.93 -15.41
C ALA A 123 -16.27 -20.02 -15.59
N ALA A 124 -16.07 -18.70 -15.58
CA ALA A 124 -17.14 -17.74 -15.81
C ALA A 124 -17.77 -17.89 -17.20
N LEU A 125 -16.96 -18.14 -18.24
CA LEU A 125 -17.45 -18.37 -19.59
C LEU A 125 -18.28 -19.66 -19.70
N VAL A 126 -17.82 -20.75 -19.07
CA VAL A 126 -18.55 -22.02 -19.03
C VAL A 126 -19.90 -21.84 -18.32
N TRP A 127 -19.91 -21.18 -17.16
CA TRP A 127 -21.13 -20.90 -16.42
C TRP A 127 -22.11 -20.02 -17.21
N TRP A 128 -21.62 -18.98 -17.88
CA TRP A 128 -22.43 -18.12 -18.73
C TRP A 128 -23.03 -18.88 -19.92
N ARG A 129 -22.29 -19.82 -20.54
CA ARG A 129 -22.84 -20.67 -21.60
C ARG A 129 -23.89 -21.63 -21.07
N ALA A 130 -23.64 -22.28 -19.93
CA ALA A 130 -24.59 -23.20 -19.31
C ALA A 130 -25.91 -22.52 -18.95
N THR A 131 -25.86 -21.28 -18.43
CA THR A 131 -27.05 -20.50 -18.07
C THR A 131 -27.81 -19.93 -19.27
N ARG A 132 -27.14 -19.72 -20.43
CA ARG A 132 -27.80 -19.31 -21.67
C ARG A 132 -28.46 -20.44 -22.45
N HIS A 133 -27.99 -21.67 -22.29
CA HIS A 133 -28.59 -22.85 -22.96
C HIS A 133 -29.71 -23.53 -22.15
N GLY A 134 -29.95 -23.09 -20.90
CA GLY A 134 -31.02 -23.59 -20.04
C GLY A 134 -32.32 -22.76 -20.05
N ARG A 135 -32.49 -21.84 -21.01
CA ARG A 135 -33.72 -21.06 -21.26
C ARG A 135 -34.19 -21.30 -22.70
#